data_AF-A0A1H8HJE9-F1
#
_entry.id   AF-A0A1H8HJE9-F1
#
_cell.length_a   1.000
_cell.length_b   1.000
_cell.length_c   1.000
_cell.angle_alpha   90.00
_cell.angle_beta   90.00
_cell.angle_gamma   90.00
#
_symmetry.space_group_name_H-M   'P 1'
#
loop_
_entity.id
_entity.type
_entity.pdbx_description
1 polymer ?
#
loop_
_entity_poly.entity_id
_entity_poly.type
_entity_poly.pdbx_seq_one_letter_code
_entity_poly.pdbx_strand_id
1 'polypeptide(L)' 'MITMFEVGDYVVFMLDGARGTVVEITLDGLCHIAWEDRFVSWEREELLQKM' A
#
# COMPACT_ATOMS: atom_id res chain seq x y z
N MET A 1 -12.73 -12.51 -2.21
CA MET A 1 -11.31 -12.43 -1.85
C MET A 1 -11.24 -11.65 -0.56
N ILE A 2 -10.49 -12.12 0.43
CA ILE A 2 -10.21 -11.33 1.62
C ILE A 2 -9.08 -10.40 1.20
N THR A 3 -9.38 -9.14 0.91
CA THR A 3 -8.34 -8.12 0.68
C THR A 3 -7.61 -7.93 2.00
N MET A 4 -6.29 -8.07 1.98
CA MET A 4 -5.47 -8.02 3.20
C MET A 4 -5.31 -6.59 3.71
N PHE A 5 -5.56 -5.61 2.84
CA PHE A 5 -5.53 -4.18 3.10
C PHE A 5 -6.88 -3.53 2.86
N GLU A 6 -7.08 -2.38 3.49
CA GLU A 6 -8.22 -1.49 3.32
C GLU A 6 -7.73 -0.08 3.01
N VAL A 7 -8.56 0.71 2.30
CA VAL A 7 -8.27 2.13 2.09
C VAL A 7 -8.20 2.84 3.44
N GLY A 8 -7.12 3.60 3.65
CA GLY A 8 -6.79 4.25 4.92
C GLY A 8 -5.77 3.47 5.76
N ASP A 9 -5.43 2.23 5.41
CA ASP A 9 -4.39 1.48 6.11
C ASP A 9 -3.03 2.15 5.95
N TYR A 10 -2.30 2.22 7.06
CA TYR A 10 -0.88 2.59 7.06
C TYR A 10 -0.03 1.38 6.76
N VAL A 11 0.88 1.53 5.80
CA VAL A 11 1.73 0.45 5.29
C VAL A 11 3.18 0.87 5.20
N VAL A 12 4.05 -0.13 5.27
CA VAL A 12 5.49 -0.02 4.98
C VAL A 12 5.81 -0.82 3.73
N PHE A 13 6.55 -0.23 2.80
CA PHE A 13 7.13 -0.93 1.68
C PHE A 13 8.34 -1.73 2.14
N MET A 14 8.31 -3.05 1.96
CA MET A 14 9.30 -3.94 2.55
C MET A 14 10.71 -3.80 1.94
N LEU A 15 10.83 -3.26 0.73
CA LEU A 15 12.12 -3.17 0.04
C LEU A 15 13.02 -2.05 0.59
N ASP A 16 12.46 -0.90 0.93
CA ASP A 16 13.20 0.29 1.36
C ASP A 16 12.72 0.89 2.69
N GLY A 17 11.62 0.39 3.25
CA GLY A 17 11.03 0.88 4.49
C GLY A 17 10.20 2.15 4.32
N ALA A 18 9.90 2.59 3.09
CA ALA A 18 9.05 3.73 2.83
C ALA A 18 7.66 3.53 3.44
N ARG A 19 7.08 4.60 3.97
CA ARG A 19 5.79 4.58 4.66
C ARG A 19 4.76 5.32 3.85
N GLY A 20 3.54 4.82 3.86
CA GLY A 20 2.44 5.44 3.16
C GLY A 20 1.08 4.96 3.61
N THR A 21 0.06 5.52 2.98
CA THR A 21 -1.34 5.19 3.23
C THR A 21 -1.97 4.63 1.97
N VAL A 22 -2.70 3.53 2.10
CA VAL A 22 -3.49 2.97 1.00
C VAL A 22 -4.62 3.94 0.66
N VAL A 23 -4.68 4.42 -0.58
CA VAL A 23 -5.73 5.33 -1.06
C VAL A 23 -6.71 4.66 -2.02
N GLU A 24 -6.29 3.58 -2.66
CA GLU A 24 -7.11 2.79 -3.59
C GLU A 24 -6.60 1.34 -3.62
N ILE A 25 -7.51 0.39 -3.87
CA ILE A 25 -7.17 -1.03 -4.03
C ILE A 25 -7.92 -1.55 -5.25
N THR A 26 -7.21 -2.22 -6.14
CA THR A 26 -7.79 -2.85 -7.32
C THR A 26 -8.18 -4.31 -7.06
N LEU A 27 -9.02 -4.87 -7.93
CA LEU A 27 -9.45 -6.28 -7.84
C LEU A 27 -8.31 -7.29 -8.07
N ASP A 28 -7.19 -6.87 -8.66
CA ASP A 28 -6.00 -7.69 -8.92
C ASP A 28 -4.92 -7.61 -7.81
N GLY A 29 -5.21 -6.95 -6.69
CA GLY A 29 -4.30 -6.91 -5.53
C GLY A 29 -3.17 -5.89 -5.69
N LEU A 30 -3.40 -4.80 -6.42
CA LEU A 30 -2.54 -3.62 -6.40
C LEU A 30 -3.13 -2.58 -5.45
N CYS A 31 -2.28 -2.05 -4.58
CA CYS A 31 -2.60 -0.95 -3.70
C CYS A 31 -1.98 0.33 -4.24
N HIS A 32 -2.80 1.35 -4.45
CA HIS A 32 -2.33 2.70 -4.69
C HIS A 32 -1.95 3.31 -3.34
N ILE A 33 -0.69 3.63 -3.17
CA ILE A 33 -0.16 4.18 -1.92
C ILE A 33 0.18 5.65 -2.12
N ALA A 34 -0.24 6.49 -1.17
CA ALA A 34 0.30 7.82 -0.99
C ALA A 34 1.43 7.77 0.03
N TRP A 35 2.65 8.04 -0.42
CA TRP A 35 3.87 7.99 0.40
C TRP A 35 4.09 9.31 1.15
N GLU A 36 4.85 9.25 2.25
CA GLU A 36 5.16 10.43 3.08
C GLU A 36 5.92 11.55 2.31
N ASP A 37 6.63 11.20 1.24
CA ASP A 37 7.36 12.13 0.37
C ASP A 37 6.49 12.82 -0.69
N ARG A 38 5.16 12.60 -0.64
CA ARG A 38 4.14 13.11 -1.59
C ARG A 38 4.19 12.44 -2.97
N PHE A 39 4.97 11.37 -3.13
CA PHE A 39 4.85 10.50 -4.28
C PHE A 39 3.64 9.57 -4.14
N VAL A 40 3.12 9.09 -5.26
CA VAL A 40 2.07 8.07 -5.30
C VAL A 40 2.48 6.96 -6.26
N SER A 41 2.32 5.70 -5.85
CA SER A 41 2.60 4.55 -6.72
C SER A 41 1.66 3.40 -6.45
N TRP A 42 1.65 2.45 -7.39
CA TRP A 42 0.91 1.20 -7.29
C TRP A 42 1.85 0.08 -6.88
N GLU A 43 1.60 -0.57 -5.76
CA GLU A 43 2.41 -1.66 -5.25
C GLU A 43 1.59 -2.93 -5.07
N ARG A 44 2.25 -4.08 -5.19
CA ARG A 44 1.64 -5.38 -4.93
C ARG A 44 1.48 -5.56 -3.42
N GLU A 45 0.34 -6.08 -2.98
CA GLU A 45 0.06 -6.38 -1.57
C GLU A 45 1.17 -7.19 -0.89
N GLU A 46 1.82 -8.10 -1.62
CA GLU A 46 2.90 -8.95 -1.11
C GLU A 46 4.21 -8.20 -0.79
N LEU A 47 4.34 -6.93 -1.20
CA LEU A 47 5.48 -6.06 -0.89
C LEU A 47 5.18 -5.08 0.26
N LEU A 48 3.95 -5.11 0.77
CA LEU A 48 3.45 -4.20 1.78
C LEU A 48 3.29 -4.92 3.12
N GLN A 49 3.59 -4.21 4.20
CA GLN A 49 3.32 -4.64 5.55
C GLN A 49 2.41 -3.63 6.24
N LYS A 50 1.25 -4.09 6.73
CA LYS A 50 0.33 -3.28 7.54
C LYS A 50 0.95 -2.97 8.91
N MET A 51 0.80 -1.73 9.35
CA MET A 51 1.25 -1.26 10.68
C MET A 51 0.14 -1.29 11.73
#